data_AF-A0A2A5KW26-F1
#
_entry.id   AF-A0A2A5KW26-F1
#
_cell.length_a   1.000
_cell.length_b   1.000
_cell.length_c   1.000
_cell.angle_alpha   90.00
_cell.angle_beta   90.00
_cell.angle_gamma   90.00
#
_symmetry.space_group_name_H-M   'P 1'
#
loop_
_entity.id
_entity.type
_entity.pdbx_description
1 polymer ?
#
loop_
_entity_poly.entity_id
_entity_poly.type
_entity_poly.pdbx_seq_one_letter_code
_entity_poly.pdbx_strand_id
1 'polypeptide(L)'
;MPNSSIPVTAEGLPKISRRSLLGAIAAIPAAATATPAREMKFDWNAFFEQATPAELARFHANALTEVMANIHPELSWRHVIDHQTRFVLVVGDERRVASARQEV
;
A
#
# COMPACT_ATOMS: atom_id res chain seq x y z
N MET A 1 -21.84 -18.09 -40.02
CA MET A 1 -20.50 -17.52 -39.70
C MET A 1 -19.91 -18.33 -38.55
N PRO A 2 -18.70 -18.88 -38.68
CA PRO A 2 -18.13 -19.76 -37.66
C PRO A 2 -17.61 -18.95 -36.46
N ASN A 3 -17.92 -19.43 -35.26
CA ASN A 3 -17.39 -18.93 -33.99
C ASN A 3 -15.94 -19.39 -33.83
N SER A 4 -14.99 -18.51 -34.10
CA SER A 4 -13.57 -18.73 -33.78
C SER A 4 -13.37 -18.52 -32.27
N SER A 5 -13.17 -19.61 -31.54
CA SER A 5 -12.63 -19.55 -30.17
C SER A 5 -11.16 -19.18 -30.25
N ILE A 6 -10.76 -18.12 -29.55
CA ILE A 6 -9.35 -17.71 -29.44
C ILE A 6 -8.70 -18.65 -28.42
N PRO A 7 -7.67 -19.45 -28.79
CA PRO A 7 -6.87 -20.14 -27.78
C PRO A 7 -6.03 -19.10 -27.03
N VAL A 8 -6.32 -18.91 -25.75
CA VAL A 8 -5.39 -18.23 -24.84
C VAL A 8 -4.20 -19.16 -24.64
N THR A 9 -3.16 -18.95 -25.45
CA THR A 9 -1.83 -19.50 -25.23
C THR A 9 -1.26 -18.87 -23.96
N ALA A 10 -1.55 -19.49 -22.81
CA ALA A 10 -0.82 -19.29 -21.57
C ALA A 10 0.30 -20.32 -21.47
N GLU A 11 1.14 -20.43 -22.50
CA GLU A 11 2.40 -21.15 -22.40
C GLU A 11 3.49 -20.15 -22.05
N GLY A 12 4.01 -20.23 -20.82
CA GLY A 12 5.29 -19.58 -20.48
C GLY A 12 5.38 -18.90 -19.11
N LEU A 13 4.30 -18.77 -18.34
CA LEU A 13 4.40 -18.25 -16.97
C LEU A 13 4.28 -19.42 -15.98
N PRO A 14 5.36 -19.78 -15.25
CA PRO A 14 5.26 -20.80 -14.22
C PRO A 14 4.18 -20.37 -13.22
N LYS A 15 3.29 -21.30 -12.86
CA LYS A 15 2.31 -21.12 -11.77
C LYS A 15 3.07 -20.98 -10.45
N ILE A 16 3.62 -19.80 -10.20
CA ILE A 16 4.29 -19.46 -8.96
C ILE A 16 3.21 -19.40 -7.88
N SER A 17 3.10 -20.47 -7.11
CA SER A 17 2.27 -20.50 -5.90
C SER A 17 2.77 -19.42 -4.94
N ARG A 18 1.87 -18.68 -4.28
CA ARG A 18 2.23 -17.63 -3.31
C ARG A 18 3.19 -18.13 -2.22
N ARG A 19 3.13 -19.42 -1.87
CA ARG A 19 4.09 -20.06 -0.95
C ARG A 19 5.51 -20.14 -1.50
N SER A 20 5.67 -20.35 -2.80
CA SER A 20 7.00 -20.40 -3.44
C SER A 20 7.63 -19.02 -3.53
N LEU A 21 6.82 -17.97 -3.70
CA LEU A 21 7.31 -16.58 -3.66
C LEU A 21 7.84 -16.22 -2.27
N LEU A 22 7.10 -16.58 -1.20
CA LEU A 22 7.52 -16.29 0.18
C LEU A 22 8.76 -17.10 0.61
N GLY A 23 8.90 -18.35 0.14
CA GLY A 23 10.09 -19.15 0.40
C GLY A 23 11.37 -18.59 -0.23
N ALA A 24 11.26 -17.91 -1.39
CA ALA A 24 12.41 -17.28 -2.05
C ALA A 24 12.96 -16.06 -1.29
N ILE A 25 12.12 -15.36 -0.51
CA ILE A 25 12.54 -14.21 0.31
C ILE A 25 13.37 -14.68 1.52
N ALA A 26 13.09 -15.87 2.04
CA ALA A 26 13.78 -16.44 3.20
C ALA A 26 15.19 -16.98 2.89
N ALA A 27 15.55 -17.14 1.62
CA ALA A 27 16.84 -17.69 1.20
C ALA A 27 17.89 -16.63 0.83
N ILE A 28 17.58 -15.33 0.96
CA ILE A 28 18.56 -14.27 0.79
C ILE A 28 19.44 -14.27 2.04
N PRO A 29 20.76 -14.54 1.93
CA PRO A 29 21.64 -14.41 3.08
C PRO A 29 21.58 -12.97 3.54
N ALA A 30 21.15 -12.76 4.78
CA ALA A 30 21.21 -11.47 5.44
C ALA A 30 22.69 -11.11 5.70
N ALA A 31 23.41 -10.74 4.65
CA ALA A 31 24.64 -9.97 4.76
C ALA A 31 24.23 -8.55 5.16
N ALA A 32 23.86 -8.39 6.43
CA ALA A 32 23.64 -7.10 7.05
C ALA A 32 25.01 -6.43 7.21
N THR A 33 25.54 -5.87 6.13
CA THR A 33 26.52 -4.80 6.23
C THR A 33 25.80 -3.62 6.84
N ALA A 34 25.91 -3.47 8.14
CA ALA A 34 25.48 -2.29 8.87
C ALA A 34 26.35 -1.11 8.42
N THR A 35 26.01 -0.50 7.28
CA THR A 35 26.42 0.87 7.00
C THR A 35 25.87 1.74 8.13
N PRO A 36 26.70 2.56 8.80
CA PRO A 36 26.19 3.50 9.78
C PRO A 36 25.17 4.38 9.06
N ALA A 37 23.90 4.25 9.45
CA ALA A 37 22.84 5.10 8.96
C ALA A 37 23.18 6.51 9.42
N ARG A 38 23.84 7.28 8.55
CA ARG A 38 23.98 8.72 8.72
C ARG A 38 22.55 9.22 8.89
N GLU A 39 22.22 9.76 10.06
CA GLU A 39 20.92 10.38 10.32
C GLU A 39 20.75 11.54 9.33
N MET A 40 20.21 11.23 8.15
CA MET A 40 19.74 12.23 7.22
C MET A 40 18.47 12.78 7.83
N LYS A 41 18.58 13.92 8.50
CA LYS A 41 17.42 14.69 8.92
C LYS A 41 16.63 15.02 7.65
N PHE A 42 15.36 14.62 7.64
CA PHE A 42 14.46 14.95 6.54
C PHE A 42 14.23 16.47 6.53
N ASP A 43 14.50 17.11 5.39
CA ASP A 43 14.28 18.53 5.20
C ASP A 43 12.87 18.76 4.63
N TRP A 44 11.97 19.21 5.50
CA TRP A 44 10.59 19.52 5.13
C TRP A 44 10.48 20.62 4.09
N ASN A 45 11.34 21.65 4.16
CA ASN A 45 11.27 22.77 3.23
C ASN A 45 11.64 22.32 1.82
N ALA A 46 12.74 21.56 1.71
CA ALA A 46 13.15 20.97 0.44
C ALA A 46 12.08 20.04 -0.14
N PHE A 47 11.39 19.26 0.69
CA PHE A 47 10.27 18.43 0.25
C PHE A 47 9.14 19.28 -0.36
N PHE A 48 8.66 20.31 0.34
CA PHE A 48 7.54 21.12 -0.15
C PHE A 48 7.89 21.94 -1.40
N GLU A 49 9.14 22.35 -1.55
CA GLU A 49 9.62 23.07 -2.74
C GLU A 49 9.73 22.16 -3.98
N GLN A 50 10.07 20.89 -3.79
CA GLN A 50 10.36 19.95 -4.88
C GLN A 50 9.19 19.01 -5.20
N ALA A 51 8.25 18.84 -4.28
CA ALA A 51 7.15 17.91 -4.43
C ALA A 51 6.21 18.30 -5.57
N THR A 52 5.83 17.31 -6.36
CA THR A 52 4.80 17.47 -7.37
C THR A 52 3.43 17.74 -6.73
N PRO A 53 2.48 18.35 -7.44
CA PRO A 53 1.12 18.57 -6.92
C PRO A 53 0.42 17.27 -6.46
N ALA A 54 0.70 16.14 -7.13
CA ALA A 54 0.14 14.84 -6.76
C ALA A 54 0.72 14.31 -5.43
N GLU A 55 2.03 14.50 -5.21
CA GLU A 55 2.69 14.13 -3.97
C GLU A 55 2.21 15.00 -2.80
N LEU A 56 2.04 16.30 -3.02
CA LEU A 56 1.45 17.21 -2.04
C LEU A 56 0.01 16.82 -1.69
N ALA A 57 -0.82 16.51 -2.69
CA ALA A 57 -2.19 16.06 -2.46
C ALA A 57 -2.23 14.78 -1.61
N ARG A 58 -1.35 13.81 -1.91
CA ARG A 58 -1.24 12.57 -1.13
C ARG A 58 -0.72 12.81 0.28
N PHE A 59 0.26 13.69 0.45
CA PHE A 59 0.78 14.09 1.75
C PHE A 59 -0.34 14.68 2.63
N HIS A 60 -1.12 15.63 2.11
CA HIS A 60 -2.22 16.22 2.86
C HIS A 60 -3.36 15.24 3.13
N ALA A 61 -3.68 14.34 2.20
CA ALA A 61 -4.67 13.28 2.43
C ALA A 61 -4.25 12.32 3.55
N ASN A 62 -2.96 11.95 3.61
CA ASN A 62 -2.40 11.17 4.71
C ASN A 62 -2.49 11.92 6.04
N ALA A 63 -2.04 13.18 6.08
CA ALA A 63 -2.09 13.99 7.29
C ALA A 63 -3.52 14.13 7.82
N LEU A 64 -4.50 14.35 6.93
CA LEU A 64 -5.91 14.37 7.31
C LEU A 64 -6.38 13.01 7.84
N THR A 65 -6.00 11.90 7.20
CA THR A 65 -6.32 10.54 7.65
C THR A 65 -5.80 10.28 9.07
N GLU A 66 -4.58 10.71 9.39
CA GLU A 66 -3.99 10.60 10.73
C GLU A 66 -4.74 11.44 11.77
N VAL A 67 -5.09 12.67 11.43
CA VAL A 67 -5.91 13.53 12.31
C VAL A 67 -7.26 12.88 12.58
N MET A 68 -7.93 12.34 11.55
CA MET A 68 -9.21 11.65 11.72
C MET A 68 -9.08 10.39 12.59
N ALA A 69 -7.98 9.64 12.47
CA ALA A 69 -7.70 8.50 13.33
C ALA A 69 -7.49 8.88 14.80
N ASN A 70 -6.96 10.08 15.08
CA ASN A 70 -6.85 10.60 16.45
C ASN A 70 -8.21 11.06 17.01
N ILE A 71 -9.07 11.63 16.17
CA ILE A 71 -10.41 12.10 16.59
C ILE A 71 -11.36 10.90 16.81
N HIS A 72 -11.28 9.89 15.95
CA HIS A 72 -12.15 8.70 15.94
C HIS A 72 -11.31 7.42 15.91
N PRO A 73 -10.68 7.05 17.04
CA PRO A 73 -9.76 5.92 17.13
C PRO A 73 -10.43 4.54 16.99
N GLU A 74 -11.74 4.47 17.10
CA GLU A 74 -12.56 3.26 16.92
C GLU A 74 -12.68 2.82 15.45
N LEU A 75 -12.46 3.74 14.50
CA LEU A 75 -12.56 3.47 13.07
C LEU A 75 -11.19 3.12 12.47
N SER A 76 -11.22 2.54 11.27
CA SER A 76 -10.06 2.31 10.42
C SER A 76 -10.13 3.25 9.23
N TRP A 77 -9.13 4.11 9.08
CA TRP A 77 -9.17 5.21 8.12
C TRP A 77 -8.39 4.91 6.84
N ARG A 78 -8.96 5.29 5.70
CA ARG A 78 -8.33 5.23 4.37
C ARG A 78 -8.70 6.46 3.55
N HIS A 79 -7.86 6.78 2.56
CA HIS A 79 -8.14 7.83 1.60
C HIS A 79 -8.01 7.33 0.16
N VAL A 80 -8.72 7.98 -0.76
CA VAL A 80 -8.61 7.79 -2.21
C VAL A 80 -8.53 9.16 -2.85
N ILE A 81 -7.61 9.30 -3.81
CA ILE A 81 -7.51 10.47 -4.68
C ILE A 81 -7.82 9.97 -6.09
N ASP A 82 -8.88 10.49 -6.70
CA ASP A 82 -9.19 10.23 -8.10
C ASP A 82 -8.89 11.48 -8.92
N HIS A 83 -7.81 11.39 -9.71
CA HIS A 83 -7.38 12.48 -10.58
C HIS A 83 -8.24 12.63 -11.84
N GLN A 84 -8.96 11.59 -12.28
CA GLN A 84 -9.82 11.64 -13.46
C GLN A 84 -11.10 12.40 -13.15
N THR A 85 -11.75 12.06 -12.05
CA THR A 85 -13.00 12.70 -11.58
C THR A 85 -12.76 13.89 -10.64
N ARG A 86 -11.50 14.11 -10.25
CA ARG A 86 -11.00 15.30 -9.51
C ARG A 86 -11.58 15.43 -8.10
N PHE A 87 -11.59 14.35 -7.34
CA PHE A 87 -11.96 14.37 -5.93
C PHE A 87 -10.93 13.69 -5.02
N VAL A 88 -11.02 14.01 -3.74
CA VAL A 88 -10.36 13.29 -2.64
C VAL A 88 -11.45 12.85 -1.67
N LEU A 89 -11.38 11.60 -1.24
CA LEU A 89 -12.31 11.03 -0.26
C LEU A 89 -11.52 10.40 0.88
N VAL A 90 -11.88 10.73 2.12
CA VAL A 90 -11.37 10.11 3.35
C VAL A 90 -12.54 9.40 4.04
N VAL A 91 -12.39 8.11 4.33
CA VAL A 91 -13.44 7.27 4.89
C VAL A 91 -12.92 6.54 6.12
N GLY A 92 -13.71 6.54 7.20
CA GLY A 92 -13.53 5.65 8.34
C GLY A 92 -14.45 4.44 8.19
N ASP A 93 -13.88 3.25 8.10
CA ASP A 93 -14.61 1.98 8.11
C ASP A 93 -14.67 1.43 9.55
N GLU A 94 -15.74 0.72 9.89
CA GLU A 94 -15.84 0.04 11.18
C GLU A 94 -14.74 -1.00 11.35
N ARG A 95 -14.01 -0.94 12.47
CA ARG A 95 -12.98 -1.91 12.78
C ARG A 95 -13.63 -3.23 13.20
N ARG A 96 -13.70 -4.20 12.30
CA ARG A 96 -14.07 -5.57 12.66
C ARG A 96 -13.01 -6.12 13.62
N VAL A 97 -13.32 -6.17 14.90
CA VAL A 97 -12.58 -7.01 15.85
C VAL A 97 -12.83 -8.44 15.39
N ALA A 98 -11.80 -9.10 14.86
CA ALA A 98 -11.89 -10.53 14.58
C ALA A 98 -12.26 -11.22 15.89
N SER A 99 -13.52 -11.68 16.01
CA SER A 99 -13.94 -12.51 17.12
C SER A 99 -12.96 -13.67 17.19
N ALA A 100 -12.20 -13.75 18.28
CA ALA A 100 -11.28 -14.85 18.52
C ALA A 100 -12.06 -16.13 18.24
N ARG A 101 -11.56 -16.92 17.27
CA ARG A 101 -12.11 -18.24 16.95
C ARG A 101 -12.07 -19.02 18.26
N GLN A 102 -13.23 -19.17 18.89
CA GLN A 102 -13.38 -20.04 20.04
C GLN A 102 -13.32 -21.45 19.46
N GLU A 103 -12.14 -22.04 19.51
CA GLU A 103 -11.95 -23.47 19.23
C GLU A 103 -12.74 -24.23 20.30
N VAL A 104 -13.67 -25.07 19.82
CA VAL A 104 -14.43 -26.07 20.59
C VAL A 104 -13.79 -27.42 20.34
#